data_AF-A0A1Z8V4K2-F1
#
_entry.id   AF-A0A1Z8V4K2-F1
#
_cell.length_a   1.000
_cell.length_b   1.000
_cell.length_c   1.000
_cell.angle_alpha   90.00
_cell.angle_beta   90.00
_cell.angle_gamma   90.00
#
_symmetry.space_group_name_H-M   'P 1'
#
loop_
_entity.id
_entity.type
_entity.pdbx_description
1 polymer ?
#
loop_
_entity_poly.entity_id
_entity_poly.type
_entity_poly.pdbx_seq_one_letter_code
_entity_poly.pdbx_strand_id
1 'polypeptide(L)'
;MSKHNALTTFGRSGNPMFRGETFKPDATFAEAESSGRMTLAGTVNKTGILLVLCLVTASFTWNIFFRTGDPAAVSGLLWIGLIGGLILALVTIFKRQWAGVTAPLYALAEGLALGGISAMFEAQYPGIVIQAMGLTFGTLGVLLLAYKSGLIKPTENFRLMIVAATGGIALLYLVSFVMGFFGSSIGFIHSNGLFGIGFSLFVVAIAALNLVLDFDFIEEAAEQGAPKYLEWYGAFSLMVTLIWLYLEILRLLAKLRSRN
;
A
#
# COMPACT_ATOMS: atom_id res chain seq x y z
N MET A 1 62.05 -2.99 6.57
CA MET A 1 61.85 -1.68 5.90
C MET A 1 61.71 -1.88 4.40
N SER A 2 60.53 -1.50 3.89
CA SER A 2 60.11 -1.13 2.52
C SER A 2 60.97 -1.47 1.29
N LYS A 3 60.38 -2.25 0.37
CA LYS A 3 60.58 -2.12 -1.08
C LYS A 3 59.21 -1.97 -1.74
N HIS A 4 58.74 -0.74 -1.89
CA HIS A 4 57.69 -0.33 -2.82
C HIS A 4 58.10 1.03 -3.37
N ASN A 5 58.69 1.10 -4.56
CA ASN A 5 58.93 2.36 -5.28
C ASN A 5 59.11 2.20 -6.79
N ALA A 6 58.71 1.05 -7.37
CA ALA A 6 58.78 0.85 -8.82
C ALA A 6 57.50 1.30 -9.56
N LEU A 7 56.38 1.49 -8.85
CA LEU A 7 55.07 1.80 -9.44
C LEU A 7 54.74 3.30 -9.49
N THR A 8 55.62 4.18 -9.01
CA THR A 8 55.44 5.64 -9.06
C THR A 8 56.00 6.29 -10.33
N THR A 9 56.73 5.53 -11.15
CA THR A 9 57.42 6.05 -12.35
C THR A 9 56.63 5.92 -13.65
N PHE A 10 55.62 5.04 -13.72
CA PHE A 10 54.78 4.90 -14.92
C PHE A 10 53.45 5.65 -14.76
N GLY A 11 53.47 6.92 -15.21
CA GLY A 11 52.36 7.59 -15.87
C GLY A 11 51.02 7.65 -15.14
N ARG A 12 50.79 8.76 -14.41
CA ARG A 12 49.45 9.35 -14.38
C ARG A 12 49.04 9.61 -15.82
N SER A 13 48.07 8.86 -16.35
CA SER A 13 47.52 9.12 -17.67
C SER A 13 47.04 10.57 -17.72
N GLY A 14 47.58 11.38 -18.64
CA GLY A 14 47.11 12.75 -18.92
C GLY A 14 45.75 12.79 -19.60
N ASN A 15 44.88 11.81 -19.31
CA ASN A 15 43.56 11.68 -19.90
C ASN A 15 42.57 12.53 -19.08
N PRO A 16 42.02 13.62 -19.64
CA PRO A 16 41.09 14.50 -18.92
C PRO A 16 39.79 13.79 -18.48
N MET A 17 39.47 12.60 -19.00
CA MET A 17 38.32 11.78 -18.56
C MET A 17 38.54 11.05 -17.21
N PHE A 18 39.79 10.80 -16.82
CA PHE A 18 40.12 10.07 -15.58
C PHE A 18 40.64 11.03 -14.49
N ARG A 19 39.94 12.15 -14.27
CA ARG A 19 40.19 12.97 -13.08
C ARG A 19 39.73 12.17 -11.85
N GLY A 20 40.52 12.16 -10.78
CA GLY A 20 40.17 11.48 -9.52
C GLY A 20 38.89 11.99 -8.84
N GLU A 21 38.19 12.96 -9.45
CA GLU A 21 36.88 13.43 -9.04
C GLU A 21 35.73 12.66 -9.71
N THR A 22 35.95 11.99 -10.84
CA THR A 22 34.93 11.14 -11.51
C THR A 22 34.61 9.87 -10.72
N PHE A 23 35.47 9.51 -9.75
CA PHE A 23 35.29 8.38 -8.84
C PHE A 23 35.05 8.80 -7.39
N LYS A 24 34.90 10.10 -7.12
CA LYS A 24 34.30 10.51 -5.85
C LYS A 24 32.83 10.12 -5.94
N PRO A 25 32.29 9.34 -5.00
CA PRO A 25 30.86 9.09 -4.98
C PRO A 25 30.18 10.44 -4.86
N ASP A 26 29.47 10.85 -5.91
CA ASP A 26 28.60 12.02 -5.83
C ASP A 26 27.69 11.79 -4.63
N ALA A 27 27.73 12.69 -3.65
CA ALA A 27 26.88 12.62 -2.46
C ALA A 27 25.38 12.62 -2.83
N THR A 28 25.05 12.97 -4.08
CA THR A 28 23.70 12.95 -4.66
C THR A 28 23.28 11.56 -5.16
N PHE A 29 24.22 10.65 -5.47
CA PHE A 29 23.93 9.27 -5.87
C PHE A 29 24.31 8.23 -4.80
N ALA A 30 25.08 8.62 -3.78
CA ALA A 30 25.39 7.79 -2.61
C ALA A 30 24.15 7.43 -1.76
N GLU A 31 23.01 8.09 -1.95
CA GLU A 31 21.74 7.69 -1.32
C GLU A 31 21.09 6.45 -1.97
N ALA A 32 21.48 6.12 -3.21
CA ALA A 32 20.88 5.01 -3.97
C ALA A 32 21.51 3.64 -3.66
N GLU A 33 22.70 3.58 -3.07
CA GLU A 33 23.40 2.33 -2.70
C GLU A 33 23.96 2.34 -1.27
N SER A 34 23.24 2.93 -0.31
CA SER A 34 23.58 2.59 1.09
C SER A 34 23.20 1.13 1.34
N SER A 35 24.20 0.28 1.50
CA SER A 35 24.23 -1.02 2.18
C SER A 35 23.69 -0.93 3.64
N GLY A 36 22.52 -0.32 3.82
CA GLY A 36 21.89 -0.03 5.09
C GLY A 36 20.95 -1.15 5.51
N ARG A 37 20.80 -1.30 6.82
CA ARG A 37 19.74 -2.13 7.42
C ARG A 37 18.41 -1.38 7.27
N MET A 38 17.33 -2.14 7.15
CA MET A 38 15.95 -1.64 7.14
C MET A 38 15.69 -0.84 8.42
N THR A 39 15.05 0.31 8.27
CA THR A 39 14.65 1.16 9.39
C THR A 39 13.14 1.34 9.41
N LEU A 40 12.57 1.43 10.62
CA LEU A 40 11.18 1.82 10.81
C LEU A 40 10.90 3.18 10.18
N ALA A 41 11.76 4.16 10.45
CA ALA A 41 11.64 5.52 9.91
C ALA A 41 11.67 5.55 8.38
N GLY A 42 12.55 4.76 7.75
CA GLY A 42 12.62 4.64 6.29
C GLY A 42 11.34 4.04 5.69
N THR A 43 10.78 3.01 6.33
CA THR A 43 9.51 2.40 5.90
C THR A 43 8.34 3.37 6.02
N VAL A 44 8.26 4.11 7.13
CA VAL A 44 7.21 5.13 7.34
C VAL A 44 7.33 6.26 6.30
N ASN A 45 8.54 6.77 6.04
CA ASN A 45 8.75 7.82 5.05
C ASN A 45 8.35 7.35 3.63
N LYS A 46 8.76 6.14 3.25
CA LYS A 46 8.37 5.53 1.97
C LYS A 46 6.86 5.33 1.87
N THR A 47 6.20 4.89 2.94
CA THR A 47 4.74 4.79 2.99
C THR A 47 4.10 6.15 2.74
N GLY A 48 4.60 7.21 3.37
CA GLY A 48 4.13 8.58 3.11
C GLY A 48 4.24 9.00 1.64
N ILE A 49 5.38 8.69 0.99
CA ILE A 49 5.57 8.94 -0.44
C ILE A 49 4.54 8.18 -1.28
N LEU A 50 4.35 6.88 -1.01
CA LEU A 50 3.37 6.06 -1.73
C LEU A 50 1.94 6.60 -1.57
N LEU A 51 1.56 7.02 -0.36
CA LEU A 51 0.26 7.62 -0.10
C LEU A 51 0.05 8.92 -0.87
N VAL A 52 1.06 9.79 -0.94
CA VAL A 52 0.98 11.02 -1.74
C VAL A 52 0.80 10.69 -3.22
N LEU A 53 1.56 9.74 -3.77
CA LEU A 53 1.42 9.32 -5.18
C LEU A 53 0.02 8.76 -5.47
N CYS A 54 -0.51 7.95 -4.55
CA CYS A 54 -1.87 7.42 -4.62
C CYS A 54 -2.91 8.54 -4.57
N LEU A 55 -2.77 9.52 -3.68
CA LEU A 55 -3.71 10.64 -3.57
C LEU A 55 -3.69 11.57 -4.79
N VAL A 56 -2.51 11.80 -5.39
CA VAL A 56 -2.39 12.61 -6.61
C VAL A 56 -3.15 11.98 -7.77
N THR A 57 -2.95 10.68 -8.00
CA THR A 57 -3.64 9.95 -9.09
C THR A 57 -5.12 9.73 -8.80
N ALA A 58 -5.50 9.55 -7.53
CA ALA A 58 -6.91 9.53 -7.12
C ALA A 58 -7.60 10.87 -7.37
N SER A 59 -6.95 11.98 -7.00
CA SER A 59 -7.47 13.34 -7.25
C SER A 59 -7.60 13.64 -8.73
N PHE A 60 -6.66 13.17 -9.56
CA PHE A 60 -6.72 13.29 -11.00
C PHE A 60 -7.97 12.58 -11.58
N THR A 61 -8.18 11.33 -11.20
CA THR A 61 -9.33 10.53 -11.67
C THR A 61 -10.65 11.10 -11.17
N TRP A 62 -10.70 11.54 -9.91
CA TRP A 62 -11.83 12.25 -9.33
C TRP A 62 -12.19 13.51 -10.13
N ASN A 63 -11.19 14.32 -10.48
CA ASN A 63 -11.42 15.56 -11.22
C ASN A 63 -11.99 15.28 -12.62
N ILE A 64 -11.55 14.21 -13.28
CA ILE A 64 -12.13 13.77 -14.56
C ILE A 64 -13.59 13.36 -14.37
N PHE A 65 -13.90 12.56 -13.36
CA PHE A 65 -15.27 12.10 -13.07
C PHE A 65 -16.25 13.28 -12.95
N PHE A 66 -15.92 14.26 -12.10
CA PHE A 66 -16.81 15.39 -11.82
C PHE A 66 -16.81 16.46 -12.91
N ARG A 67 -15.80 16.50 -13.80
CA ARG A 67 -15.82 17.38 -14.98
C ARG A 67 -16.69 16.81 -16.10
N THR A 68 -16.56 15.52 -16.37
CA THR A 68 -17.26 14.89 -17.50
C THR A 68 -18.69 14.48 -17.12
N GLY A 69 -18.94 14.17 -15.84
CA GLY A 69 -20.26 13.74 -15.36
C GLY A 69 -20.68 12.35 -15.86
N ASP A 70 -19.84 11.68 -16.65
CA ASP A 70 -20.09 10.37 -17.23
C ASP A 70 -19.15 9.32 -16.59
N PRO A 71 -19.70 8.29 -15.89
CA PRO A 71 -18.93 7.16 -15.38
C PRO A 71 -18.12 6.42 -16.46
N ALA A 72 -18.54 6.45 -17.72
CA ALA A 72 -17.83 5.80 -18.81
C ALA A 72 -16.44 6.41 -19.04
N ALA A 73 -16.27 7.71 -18.80
CA ALA A 73 -14.99 8.41 -18.99
C ALA A 73 -13.92 7.94 -17.99
N VAL A 74 -14.33 7.43 -16.84
CA VAL A 74 -13.44 6.94 -15.77
C VAL A 74 -13.29 5.43 -15.78
N SER A 75 -14.21 4.71 -16.42
CA SER A 75 -14.18 3.24 -16.51
C SER A 75 -12.85 2.70 -17.05
N GLY A 76 -12.28 3.32 -18.08
CA GLY A 76 -10.98 2.92 -18.63
C GLY A 76 -9.83 3.06 -17.64
N LEU A 77 -9.78 4.19 -16.91
CA LEU A 77 -8.78 4.44 -15.88
C LEU A 77 -8.94 3.49 -14.69
N LEU A 78 -10.19 3.18 -14.33
CA LEU A 78 -10.51 2.24 -13.26
C LEU A 78 -10.00 0.84 -13.60
N TRP A 79 -10.26 0.34 -14.80
CA TRP A 79 -9.77 -0.97 -15.23
C TRP A 79 -8.25 -1.02 -15.37
N ILE A 80 -7.62 0.03 -15.89
CA ILE A 80 -6.16 0.15 -15.93
C ILE A 80 -5.59 0.15 -14.51
N GLY A 81 -6.23 0.85 -13.58
CA GLY A 81 -5.82 0.89 -12.19
C GLY A 81 -5.96 -0.46 -11.49
N LEU A 82 -7.11 -1.14 -11.63
CA LEU A 82 -7.35 -2.44 -11.01
C LEU A 82 -6.45 -3.54 -11.58
N ILE A 83 -6.36 -3.64 -12.91
CA ILE A 83 -5.57 -4.69 -13.56
C ILE A 83 -4.08 -4.37 -13.43
N GLY A 84 -3.69 -3.12 -13.67
CA GLY A 84 -2.31 -2.66 -13.51
C GLY A 84 -1.83 -2.77 -12.07
N GLY A 85 -2.66 -2.36 -11.11
CA GLY A 85 -2.43 -2.51 -9.68
C GLY A 85 -2.26 -3.97 -9.28
N LEU A 86 -3.17 -4.86 -9.70
CA LEU A 86 -3.06 -6.29 -9.42
C LEU A 86 -1.77 -6.90 -9.99
N ILE A 87 -1.42 -6.59 -11.24
CA ILE A 87 -0.19 -7.08 -11.86
C ILE A 87 1.03 -6.58 -11.08
N LEU A 88 1.09 -5.29 -10.75
CA LEU A 88 2.20 -4.69 -10.01
C LEU A 88 2.30 -5.23 -8.58
N ALA A 89 1.17 -5.51 -7.93
CA ALA A 89 1.12 -6.16 -6.63
C ALA A 89 1.71 -7.57 -6.70
N LEU A 90 1.28 -8.38 -7.66
CA LEU A 90 1.85 -9.72 -7.87
C LEU A 90 3.35 -9.67 -8.16
N VAL A 91 3.78 -8.77 -9.05
CA VAL A 91 5.20 -8.59 -9.36
C VAL A 91 5.99 -8.19 -8.10
N THR A 92 5.45 -7.31 -7.25
CA THR A 92 6.10 -6.89 -6.00
C THR A 92 6.20 -8.03 -4.99
N ILE A 93 5.15 -8.86 -4.88
CA ILE A 93 5.10 -10.03 -3.99
C ILE A 93 6.13 -11.09 -4.41
N PHE A 94 6.20 -11.43 -5.70
CA PHE A 94 7.12 -12.44 -6.21
C PHE A 94 8.57 -11.91 -6.34
N LYS A 95 8.75 -10.63 -6.68
CA LYS A 95 10.06 -9.98 -6.84
C LYS A 95 10.23 -8.80 -5.87
N ARG A 96 10.38 -9.12 -4.58
CA ARG A 96 10.56 -8.13 -3.50
C ARG A 96 11.73 -7.16 -3.70
N GLN A 97 12.78 -7.60 -4.39
CA GLN A 97 13.93 -6.76 -4.77
C GLN A 97 13.56 -5.56 -5.67
N TRP A 98 12.47 -5.66 -6.44
CA TRP A 98 12.02 -4.60 -7.34
C TRP A 98 11.02 -3.64 -6.67
N ALA A 99 10.75 -3.82 -5.38
CA ALA A 99 9.77 -3.02 -4.63
C ALA A 99 10.05 -1.52 -4.73
N GLY A 100 11.31 -1.09 -4.90
CA GLY A 100 11.65 0.33 -5.08
C GLY A 100 11.03 0.99 -6.32
N VAL A 101 10.72 0.22 -7.36
CA VAL A 101 10.09 0.72 -8.59
C VAL A 101 8.63 0.28 -8.68
N THR A 102 8.34 -0.96 -8.31
CA THR A 102 7.00 -1.52 -8.45
C THR A 102 6.02 -0.97 -7.43
N ALA A 103 6.45 -0.61 -6.21
CA ALA A 103 5.56 -0.05 -5.20
C ALA A 103 5.06 1.38 -5.56
N PRO A 104 5.92 2.33 -6.03
CA PRO A 104 5.43 3.61 -6.54
C PRO A 104 4.49 3.47 -7.73
N LEU A 105 4.80 2.59 -8.68
CA LEU A 105 3.93 2.33 -9.82
C LEU A 105 2.58 1.75 -9.38
N TYR A 106 2.60 0.83 -8.39
CA TYR A 106 1.40 0.28 -7.79
C TYR A 106 0.56 1.39 -7.13
N ALA A 107 1.18 2.32 -6.40
CA ALA A 107 0.49 3.47 -5.81
C ALA A 107 -0.17 4.37 -6.84
N LEU A 108 0.47 4.61 -7.97
CA LEU A 108 -0.13 5.37 -9.06
C LEU A 108 -1.32 4.62 -9.69
N ALA A 109 -1.16 3.33 -9.98
CA ALA A 109 -2.22 2.53 -10.59
C ALA A 109 -3.43 2.37 -9.67
N GLU A 110 -3.20 2.00 -8.40
CA GLU A 110 -4.27 1.91 -7.40
C GLU A 110 -4.93 3.26 -7.15
N GLY A 111 -4.17 4.35 -7.10
CA GLY A 111 -4.75 5.67 -6.95
C GLY A 111 -5.73 6.01 -8.07
N LEU A 112 -5.46 5.62 -9.32
CA LEU A 112 -6.43 5.76 -10.42
C LEU A 112 -7.72 4.98 -10.16
N ALA A 113 -7.61 3.70 -9.76
CA ALA A 113 -8.77 2.87 -9.45
C ALA A 113 -9.57 3.43 -8.27
N LEU A 114 -8.89 3.77 -7.18
CA LEU A 114 -9.50 4.33 -5.98
C LEU A 114 -10.17 5.66 -6.25
N GLY A 115 -9.55 6.57 -7.00
CA GLY A 115 -10.17 7.84 -7.37
C GLY A 115 -11.50 7.65 -8.10
N GLY A 116 -11.56 6.66 -9.00
CA GLY A 116 -12.80 6.31 -9.71
C GLY A 116 -13.87 5.73 -8.78
N ILE A 117 -13.50 4.73 -7.96
CA ILE A 117 -14.41 4.11 -6.97
C ILE A 117 -14.94 5.18 -6.00
N SER A 118 -14.05 5.97 -5.41
CA SER A 118 -14.41 7.02 -4.46
C SER A 118 -15.33 8.06 -5.10
N ALA A 119 -15.10 8.47 -6.35
CA ALA A 119 -15.97 9.41 -7.04
C ALA A 119 -17.38 8.83 -7.29
N MET A 120 -17.47 7.54 -7.64
CA MET A 120 -18.77 6.86 -7.80
C MET A 120 -19.55 6.79 -6.48
N PHE A 121 -18.88 6.47 -5.37
CA PHE A 121 -19.51 6.45 -4.04
C PHE A 121 -19.91 7.86 -3.58
N GLU A 122 -19.09 8.87 -3.86
CA GLU A 122 -19.39 10.26 -3.51
C GLU A 122 -20.60 10.79 -4.29
N ALA A 123 -20.73 10.44 -5.57
CA ALA A 123 -21.88 10.82 -6.40
C ALA A 123 -23.19 10.25 -5.88
N GLN A 124 -23.16 9.04 -5.30
CA GLN A 124 -24.33 8.41 -4.67
C GLN A 124 -24.57 8.90 -3.24
N TYR A 125 -23.49 9.13 -2.48
CA TYR A 125 -23.52 9.48 -1.07
C TYR A 125 -22.57 10.66 -0.79
N PRO A 126 -23.03 11.92 -0.96
CA PRO A 126 -22.18 13.10 -0.78
C PRO A 126 -21.52 13.16 0.61
N GLY A 127 -20.22 13.40 0.66
CA GLY A 127 -19.39 13.47 1.87
C GLY A 127 -19.01 12.12 2.47
N ILE A 128 -19.28 10.99 1.79
CA ILE A 128 -18.89 9.67 2.30
C ILE A 128 -17.38 9.47 2.24
N VAL A 129 -16.71 10.04 1.24
CA VAL A 129 -15.28 9.79 1.01
C VAL A 129 -14.44 10.46 2.08
N ILE A 130 -14.75 11.71 2.44
CA ILE A 130 -14.02 12.42 3.51
C ILE A 130 -14.21 11.75 4.87
N GLN A 131 -15.41 11.20 5.13
CA GLN A 131 -15.69 10.42 6.34
C GLN A 131 -14.89 9.11 6.35
N ALA A 132 -14.88 8.38 5.23
CA ALA A 132 -14.11 7.15 5.10
C ALA A 132 -12.61 7.39 5.26
N MET A 133 -12.07 8.45 4.65
CA MET A 133 -10.67 8.85 4.83
C MET A 133 -10.37 9.20 6.29
N GLY A 134 -11.22 10.02 6.92
CA GLY A 134 -11.06 10.40 8.33
C GLY A 134 -11.07 9.21 9.27
N LEU A 135 -11.97 8.25 9.05
CA LEU A 135 -12.00 6.99 9.80
C LEU A 135 -10.77 6.13 9.53
N THR A 136 -10.32 6.01 8.28
CA THR A 136 -9.14 5.21 7.92
C THR A 136 -7.88 5.74 8.59
N PHE A 137 -7.61 7.05 8.45
CA PHE A 137 -6.45 7.69 9.09
C PHE A 137 -6.60 7.76 10.61
N GLY A 138 -7.82 7.95 11.12
CA GLY A 138 -8.11 7.90 12.55
C GLY A 138 -7.84 6.53 13.15
N THR A 139 -8.32 5.45 12.51
CA THR A 139 -8.06 4.07 12.91
C THR A 139 -6.57 3.74 12.86
N LEU A 140 -5.88 4.10 11.76
CA LEU A 140 -4.42 3.98 11.65
C LEU A 140 -3.70 4.69 12.80
N GLY A 141 -4.06 5.95 13.09
CA GLY A 141 -3.43 6.74 14.14
C GLY A 141 -3.66 6.17 15.54
N VAL A 142 -4.90 5.77 15.86
CA VAL A 142 -5.24 5.17 17.16
C VAL A 142 -4.53 3.83 17.33
N LEU A 143 -4.50 2.98 16.30
CA LEU A 143 -3.81 1.69 16.36
C LEU A 143 -2.30 1.85 16.49
N LEU A 144 -1.71 2.82 15.77
CA LEU A 144 -0.28 3.12 15.89
C LEU A 144 0.07 3.57 17.31
N LEU A 145 -0.76 4.41 17.94
CA LEU A 145 -0.59 4.82 19.34
C LEU A 145 -0.77 3.64 20.31
N ALA A 146 -1.77 2.79 20.08
CA ALA A 146 -2.03 1.60 20.89
C ALA A 146 -0.89 0.57 20.78
N TYR A 147 -0.31 0.43 19.60
CA TYR A 147 0.85 -0.42 19.35
C TYR A 147 2.11 0.15 20.01
N LYS A 148 2.42 1.44 19.76
CA LYS A 148 3.60 2.11 20.34
C LYS A 148 3.56 2.19 21.87
N SER A 149 2.37 2.27 22.48
CA SER A 149 2.23 2.23 23.94
C SER A 149 2.50 0.84 24.53
N GLY A 150 2.75 -0.18 23.70
CA GLY A 150 3.00 -1.54 24.13
C GLY A 150 1.77 -2.23 24.72
N LEU A 151 0.58 -1.63 24.60
CA LEU A 151 -0.69 -2.23 25.04
C LEU A 151 -1.03 -3.46 24.21
N ILE A 152 -0.64 -3.48 22.93
CA ILE A 152 -0.96 -4.54 21.98
C ILE A 152 0.35 -5.17 21.51
N LYS A 153 0.66 -6.36 22.02
CA LYS A 153 1.74 -7.22 21.49
C LYS A 153 1.09 -8.40 20.76
N PRO A 154 1.17 -8.46 19.43
CA PRO A 154 0.66 -9.59 18.66
C PRO A 154 1.34 -10.89 19.11
N THR A 155 0.56 -11.81 19.66
CA THR A 155 1.04 -13.17 19.93
C THR A 155 0.97 -14.01 18.66
N GLU A 156 1.72 -15.11 18.58
CA GLU A 156 1.65 -16.03 17.43
C GLU A 156 0.22 -16.52 17.17
N ASN A 157 -0.53 -16.83 18.23
CA ASN A 157 -1.94 -17.24 18.12
C ASN A 157 -2.83 -16.13 17.56
N PHE A 158 -2.59 -14.88 17.94
CA PHE A 158 -3.30 -13.73 17.40
C PHE A 158 -2.99 -13.51 15.91
N ARG A 159 -1.72 -13.62 15.53
CA ARG A 159 -1.26 -13.56 14.13
C ARG A 159 -1.93 -14.66 13.30
N LEU A 160 -1.94 -15.90 13.78
CA LEU A 160 -2.60 -17.03 13.11
C LEU A 160 -4.11 -16.81 12.95
N MET A 161 -4.79 -16.34 13.99
CA MET A 161 -6.23 -16.06 13.96
C MET A 161 -6.57 -15.01 12.89
N ILE A 162 -5.83 -13.91 12.82
CA ILE A 162 -6.08 -12.85 11.84
C ILE A 162 -5.76 -13.33 10.43
N VAL A 163 -4.63 -14.00 10.22
CA VAL A 163 -4.27 -14.55 8.90
C VAL A 163 -5.34 -15.54 8.41
N ALA A 164 -5.86 -16.39 9.30
CA ALA A 164 -6.96 -17.30 8.99
C ALA A 164 -8.26 -16.54 8.65
N ALA A 165 -8.58 -15.48 9.41
CA ALA A 165 -9.75 -14.64 9.14
C ALA A 165 -9.64 -13.92 7.79
N THR A 166 -8.48 -13.32 7.50
CA THR A 166 -8.19 -12.66 6.22
C THR A 166 -8.27 -13.65 5.06
N GLY A 167 -7.70 -14.86 5.22
CA GLY A 167 -7.80 -15.93 4.24
C GLY A 167 -9.25 -16.38 4.00
N GLY A 168 -10.04 -16.49 5.07
CA GLY A 168 -11.48 -16.79 4.97
C GLY A 168 -12.26 -15.71 4.23
N ILE A 169 -12.02 -14.43 4.52
CA ILE A 169 -12.64 -13.30 3.80
C ILE A 169 -12.23 -13.30 2.32
N ALA A 170 -10.95 -13.52 2.04
CA ALA A 170 -10.45 -13.62 0.67
C ALA A 170 -11.11 -14.76 -0.11
N LEU A 171 -11.28 -15.93 0.51
CA LEU A 171 -12.02 -17.05 -0.08
C LEU A 171 -13.49 -16.70 -0.34
N LEU A 172 -14.15 -16.05 0.61
CA LEU A 172 -15.54 -15.59 0.42
C LEU A 172 -15.65 -14.62 -0.76
N TYR A 173 -14.71 -13.68 -0.89
CA TYR A 173 -14.67 -12.75 -2.01
C TYR A 173 -14.38 -13.43 -3.34
N LEU A 174 -13.47 -14.42 -3.37
CA LEU A 174 -13.19 -15.22 -4.57
C LEU A 174 -14.42 -16.02 -5.00
N VAL A 175 -15.08 -16.68 -4.06
CA VAL A 175 -16.32 -17.43 -4.31
C VAL A 175 -17.42 -16.50 -4.84
N SER A 176 -17.56 -15.30 -4.26
CA SER A 176 -18.51 -14.29 -4.75
C SER A 176 -18.15 -13.80 -6.15
N PHE A 177 -16.86 -13.63 -6.45
CA PHE A 177 -16.39 -13.21 -7.77
C PHE A 177 -16.68 -14.28 -8.84
N VAL A 178 -16.38 -15.55 -8.56
CA VAL A 178 -16.66 -16.68 -9.46
C VAL A 178 -18.16 -16.82 -9.69
N MET A 179 -18.98 -16.80 -8.63
CA MET A 179 -20.43 -16.87 -8.77
C MET A 179 -21.03 -15.69 -9.55
N GLY A 180 -20.40 -14.52 -9.49
CA GLY A 180 -20.76 -13.36 -10.31
C GLY A 180 -20.75 -13.66 -11.82
N PHE A 181 -19.85 -14.50 -12.32
CA PHE A 181 -19.84 -14.94 -13.73
C PHE A 181 -21.02 -15.84 -14.10
N PHE A 182 -21.59 -16.55 -13.12
CA PHE A 182 -22.74 -17.44 -13.31
C PHE A 182 -24.08 -16.73 -13.08
N GLY A 183 -24.08 -15.40 -12.92
CA GLY A 183 -25.31 -14.60 -12.77
C GLY A 183 -25.97 -14.72 -11.39
N SER A 184 -25.36 -15.44 -10.44
CA SER A 184 -25.83 -15.56 -9.07
C SER A 184 -24.89 -14.78 -8.15
N SER A 185 -25.36 -13.68 -7.54
CA SER A 185 -24.59 -13.02 -6.49
C SER A 185 -24.90 -13.66 -5.13
N ILE A 186 -23.90 -13.76 -4.24
CA ILE A 186 -24.20 -14.05 -2.82
C ILE A 186 -24.95 -12.83 -2.27
N GLY A 187 -26.28 -12.89 -2.32
CA GLY A 187 -27.17 -11.83 -1.82
C GLY A 187 -26.98 -11.54 -0.33
N PHE A 188 -26.47 -12.50 0.47
CA PHE A 188 -26.28 -12.32 1.91
C PHE A 188 -25.19 -11.29 2.29
N ILE A 189 -24.04 -11.28 1.58
CA ILE A 189 -22.92 -10.35 1.88
C ILE A 189 -23.20 -8.95 1.30
N HIS A 190 -23.94 -8.89 0.20
CA HIS A 190 -24.35 -7.65 -0.47
C HIS A 190 -25.70 -7.11 0.02
N SER A 191 -26.36 -7.80 0.96
CA SER A 191 -27.61 -7.31 1.54
C SER A 191 -27.36 -6.05 2.36
N ASN A 192 -28.24 -5.06 2.21
CA ASN A 192 -28.30 -3.89 3.09
C ASN A 192 -28.97 -4.21 4.45
N GLY A 193 -29.12 -5.51 4.77
CA GLY A 193 -29.69 -5.98 6.03
C GLY A 193 -28.73 -5.83 7.20
N LEU A 194 -29.25 -6.02 8.42
CA LEU A 194 -28.48 -5.98 9.67
C LEU A 194 -27.24 -6.91 9.64
N PHE A 195 -27.39 -8.08 9.00
CA PHE A 195 -26.31 -9.05 8.79
C PHE A 195 -25.20 -8.53 7.86
N GLY A 196 -25.54 -7.83 6.77
CA GLY A 196 -24.55 -7.27 5.85
C GLY A 196 -23.74 -6.13 6.45
N ILE A 197 -24.32 -5.36 7.37
CA ILE A 197 -23.62 -4.34 8.16
C ILE A 197 -22.72 -5.01 9.20
N GLY A 198 -23.24 -5.97 9.96
CA GLY A 198 -22.46 -6.72 10.95
C GLY A 198 -21.24 -7.41 10.33
N PHE A 199 -21.41 -8.01 9.15
CA PHE A 199 -20.30 -8.59 8.39
C PHE A 199 -19.29 -7.52 7.95
N SER A 200 -19.74 -6.38 7.42
CA SER A 200 -18.83 -5.31 6.98
C SER A 200 -18.05 -4.73 8.16
N LEU A 201 -18.70 -4.58 9.32
CA LEU A 201 -18.04 -4.15 10.56
C LEU A 201 -16.98 -5.16 11.02
N PHE A 202 -17.29 -6.46 10.93
CA PHE A 202 -16.34 -7.52 11.21
C PHE A 202 -15.13 -7.46 10.27
N VAL A 203 -15.35 -7.31 8.96
CA VAL A 203 -14.26 -7.19 7.98
C VAL A 203 -13.42 -5.93 8.23
N VAL A 204 -14.03 -4.79 8.55
CA VAL A 204 -13.31 -3.57 8.92
C VAL A 204 -12.43 -3.80 10.16
N ALA A 205 -12.94 -4.50 11.17
CA ALA A 205 -12.14 -4.86 12.35
C ALA A 205 -10.97 -5.76 11.99
N ILE A 206 -11.16 -6.78 11.15
CA ILE A 206 -10.07 -7.64 10.67
C ILE A 206 -9.04 -6.84 9.86
N ALA A 207 -9.48 -5.95 8.95
CA ALA A 207 -8.57 -5.09 8.18
C ALA A 207 -7.74 -4.18 9.11
N ALA A 208 -8.38 -3.60 10.12
CA ALA A 208 -7.71 -2.79 11.13
C ALA A 208 -6.68 -3.62 11.94
N LEU A 209 -6.98 -4.87 12.27
CA LEU A 209 -6.04 -5.75 12.97
C LEU A 209 -4.89 -6.25 12.08
N ASN A 210 -5.11 -6.44 10.77
CA ASN A 210 -4.01 -6.74 9.83
C ASN A 210 -2.99 -5.62 9.79
N LEU A 211 -3.43 -4.36 9.89
CA LEU A 211 -2.54 -3.21 9.95
C LEU A 211 -1.62 -3.27 11.18
N VAL A 212 -2.10 -3.76 12.32
CA VAL A 212 -1.26 -3.99 13.52
C VAL A 212 -0.22 -5.07 13.25
N LEU A 213 -0.60 -6.17 12.58
CA LEU A 213 0.36 -7.20 12.19
C LEU A 213 1.40 -6.67 11.21
N ASP A 214 1.01 -5.83 10.25
CA ASP A 214 1.96 -5.23 9.31
C ASP A 214 3.01 -4.39 10.04
N PHE A 215 2.60 -3.61 11.05
CA PHE A 215 3.55 -2.85 11.87
C PHE A 215 4.49 -3.74 12.68
N ASP A 216 3.96 -4.80 13.29
CA ASP A 216 4.73 -5.79 14.05
C ASP A 216 5.78 -6.48 13.16
N PHE A 217 5.39 -6.91 11.96
CA PHE A 217 6.33 -7.48 10.98
C PHE A 217 7.40 -6.48 10.53
N ILE A 218 7.04 -5.21 10.35
CA ILE A 218 7.97 -4.16 9.93
C ILE A 218 8.98 -3.81 11.04
N GLU A 219 8.53 -3.79 12.29
CA GLU A 219 9.40 -3.61 13.46
C GLU A 219 10.34 -4.79 13.63
N GLU A 220 9.79 -6.01 13.64
CA GLU A 220 10.57 -7.26 13.76
C GLU A 220 11.62 -7.35 12.63
N ALA A 221 11.26 -7.03 11.38
CA ALA A 221 12.18 -7.03 10.25
C ALA A 221 13.27 -5.94 10.37
N ALA A 222 12.93 -4.76 10.89
CA ALA A 222 13.91 -3.69 11.12
C ALA A 222 14.89 -4.06 12.24
N GLU A 223 14.40 -4.64 13.34
CA GLU A 223 15.22 -5.11 14.47
C GLU A 223 16.18 -6.23 14.08
N GLN A 224 15.72 -7.18 13.27
CA GLN A 224 16.55 -8.25 12.70
C GLN A 224 17.58 -7.70 11.69
N GLY A 225 17.40 -6.45 11.24
CA GLY A 225 18.31 -5.76 10.33
C GLY A 225 18.19 -6.24 8.89
N ALA A 226 16.95 -6.46 8.45
CA ALA A 226 16.64 -6.87 7.09
C ALA A 226 17.21 -5.88 6.05
N PRO A 227 17.46 -6.29 4.79
CA PRO A 227 17.99 -5.40 3.75
C PRO A 227 17.15 -4.13 3.49
N LYS A 228 17.79 -2.98 3.15
CA LYS A 228 17.12 -1.69 2.88
C LYS A 228 16.00 -1.73 1.84
N TYR A 229 16.09 -2.60 0.83
CA TYR A 229 15.04 -2.70 -0.20
C TYR A 229 13.70 -3.17 0.38
N LEU A 230 13.71 -3.86 1.53
CA LEU A 230 12.48 -4.32 2.20
C LEU A 230 11.69 -3.18 2.84
N GLU A 231 12.28 -2.00 3.07
CA GLU A 231 11.50 -0.82 3.49
C GLU A 231 10.45 -0.44 2.44
N TRP A 232 10.75 -0.62 1.14
CA TRP A 232 9.76 -0.40 0.08
C TRP A 232 8.69 -1.49 0.06
N TYR A 233 9.08 -2.73 0.37
CA TYR A 233 8.16 -3.84 0.48
C TYR A 233 7.21 -3.70 1.68
N GLY A 234 7.73 -3.28 2.84
CA GLY A 234 6.92 -2.98 4.03
C GLY A 234 6.00 -1.78 3.82
N ALA A 235 6.48 -0.74 3.13
CA ALA A 235 5.64 0.39 2.76
C ALA A 235 4.50 -0.03 1.80
N PHE A 236 4.80 -0.91 0.85
CA PHE A 236 3.81 -1.51 -0.04
C PHE A 236 2.78 -2.34 0.72
N SER A 237 3.19 -3.22 1.65
CA SER A 237 2.24 -4.04 2.41
C SER A 237 1.31 -3.18 3.27
N LEU A 238 1.86 -2.18 3.98
CA LEU A 238 1.05 -1.21 4.73
C LEU A 238 0.05 -0.49 3.83
N MET A 239 0.47 -0.08 2.63
CA MET A 239 -0.41 0.60 1.68
C MET A 239 -1.55 -0.30 1.21
N VAL A 240 -1.28 -1.57 0.87
CA VAL A 240 -2.30 -2.55 0.47
C VAL A 240 -3.35 -2.70 1.58
N THR A 241 -2.91 -2.89 2.82
CA THR A 241 -3.82 -3.04 3.97
C THR A 241 -4.60 -1.76 4.25
N LEU A 242 -3.97 -0.60 4.12
CA LEU A 242 -4.64 0.69 4.32
C LEU A 242 -5.71 0.95 3.25
N ILE A 243 -5.43 0.63 1.99
CA ILE A 243 -6.40 0.71 0.89
C ILE A 243 -7.57 -0.23 1.15
N TRP A 244 -7.28 -1.46 1.57
CA TRP A 244 -8.32 -2.42 1.90
C TRP A 244 -9.21 -1.92 3.04
N LEU A 245 -8.62 -1.42 4.13
CA LEU A 245 -9.35 -0.81 5.24
C LEU A 245 -10.24 0.35 4.76
N TYR A 246 -9.70 1.23 3.91
CA TYR A 246 -10.45 2.34 3.32
C TYR A 246 -11.68 1.87 2.54
N LEU A 247 -11.52 0.90 1.64
CA LEU A 247 -12.62 0.38 0.83
C LEU A 247 -13.71 -0.29 1.67
N GLU A 248 -13.33 -0.99 2.74
CA GLU A 248 -14.30 -1.64 3.64
C GLU A 248 -15.05 -0.63 4.50
N ILE A 249 -14.38 0.43 4.98
CA ILE A 249 -15.04 1.54 5.67
C ILE A 249 -15.99 2.26 4.71
N LEU A 250 -15.56 2.53 3.48
CA LEU A 250 -16.40 3.17 2.46
C LEU A 250 -17.66 2.34 2.18
N ARG A 251 -17.50 1.01 2.02
CA ARG A 251 -18.60 0.08 1.83
C ARG A 251 -19.52 0.00 3.05
N LEU A 252 -18.98 -0.01 4.26
CA LEU A 252 -19.74 0.01 5.50
C LEU A 252 -20.60 1.28 5.60
N LEU A 253 -20.01 2.45 5.36
CA LEU A 253 -20.72 3.72 5.36
C LEU A 253 -21.81 3.78 4.29
N ALA A 254 -21.55 3.22 3.11
CA ALA A 254 -22.53 3.19 2.02
C ALA A 254 -23.74 2.32 2.40
N LYS A 255 -23.51 1.15 2.99
CA LYS A 255 -24.58 0.29 3.51
C LYS A 255 -25.40 0.98 4.60
N LEU A 256 -24.74 1.70 5.51
CA LEU A 256 -25.43 2.47 6.56
C LEU A 256 -26.31 3.57 5.98
N ARG A 257 -25.83 4.31 4.98
CA ARG A 257 -26.61 5.38 4.32
C ARG A 257 -27.71 4.86 3.42
N SER A 258 -27.51 3.73 2.74
CA SER A 258 -28.51 3.14 1.84
C SER A 258 -29.81 2.69 2.53
N ARG A 259 -29.83 2.65 3.87
CA ARG A 259 -31.00 2.28 4.68
C ARG A 259 -31.89 3.47 5.07
N ASN A 260 -31.36 4.70 5.01
CA ASN A 260 -32.09 5.92 5.29
C ASN A 260 -32.56 6.56 3.98
#